data_AF-A0A939TNX5-F1
#
_entry.id   AF-A0A939TNX5-F1
#
_cell.length_a   1.000
_cell.length_b   1.000
_cell.length_c   1.000
_cell.angle_alpha   90.00
_cell.angle_beta   90.00
_cell.angle_gamma   90.00
#
_symmetry.space_group_name_H-M   'P 1'
#
loop_
_entity.id
_entity.type
_entity.pdbx_description
1 polymer ?
#
loop_
_entity_poly.entity_id
_entity_poly.type
_entity_poly.pdbx_seq_one_letter_code
_entity_poly.pdbx_strand_id
1 'polypeptide(L)'
;MALYDATLAATPGLVSRRSLPRTLLAIGVLVICLAGAAYAVVNFGALVEFSQNSAEESSRPRYRALRGSGVLPLAIIILAVLFAIFAIVALTGSSTRVWVRTETGTPLRRRFIGFHALDPDAFDRLHAAFASGDSSRYTPLPEQTRGGDGVVLVWTADSDREAFVGLTWGSGRKTTMNAPLIRLAGPQFDDLERALRRGLTTPGNRPGG
;
A
#
# COMPACT_ATOMS: atom_id res chain seq x y z
N MET A 1 -6.64 -2.21 0.29
CA MET A 1 -6.92 -1.46 -0.96
C MET A 1 -8.40 -1.58 -1.35
N ALA A 2 -9.06 -2.72 -1.08
CA ALA A 2 -10.44 -2.99 -1.47
C ALA A 2 -11.55 -2.05 -0.97
N LEU A 3 -11.37 -1.29 0.12
CA LEU A 3 -12.47 -0.50 0.72
C LEU A 3 -12.95 0.64 -0.21
N TYR A 4 -12.03 1.25 -0.96
CA TYR A 4 -12.28 2.42 -1.81
C TYR A 4 -12.20 2.14 -3.31
N ASP A 5 -11.85 0.94 -3.72
CA ASP A 5 -11.68 0.65 -5.14
C ASP A 5 -13.00 0.86 -5.92
N ALA A 6 -14.15 0.56 -5.31
CA ALA A 6 -15.46 0.84 -5.92
C ALA A 6 -15.76 2.33 -6.04
N THR A 7 -15.49 3.13 -4.98
CA THR A 7 -15.71 4.58 -5.00
C THR A 7 -14.77 5.28 -5.98
N LEU A 8 -13.49 4.87 -6.03
CA LEU A 8 -12.53 5.36 -7.03
C LEU A 8 -12.93 4.98 -8.45
N ALA A 9 -13.46 3.76 -8.67
CA ALA A 9 -13.99 3.34 -9.97
C ALA A 9 -15.20 4.16 -10.41
N ALA A 10 -16.06 4.54 -9.47
CA ALA A 10 -17.25 5.35 -9.73
C ALA A 10 -16.95 6.84 -9.89
N THR A 11 -15.75 7.30 -9.50
CA THR A 11 -15.37 8.73 -9.57
C THR A 11 -14.96 9.10 -11.01
N PRO A 12 -15.63 10.08 -11.65
CA PRO A 12 -15.27 10.53 -12.99
C PRO A 12 -13.83 11.04 -13.07
N GLY A 13 -13.15 10.75 -14.18
CA GLY A 13 -11.77 11.20 -14.41
C GLY A 13 -10.69 10.34 -13.74
N LEU A 14 -11.06 9.23 -13.09
CA LEU A 14 -10.12 8.25 -12.55
C LEU A 14 -10.25 6.90 -13.29
N VAL A 15 -9.12 6.27 -13.56
CA VAL A 15 -9.08 4.93 -14.16
C VAL A 15 -7.98 4.09 -13.54
N SER A 16 -8.25 2.80 -13.36
CA SER A 16 -7.27 1.84 -12.89
C SER A 16 -6.44 1.32 -14.06
N ARG A 17 -5.13 1.59 -14.08
CA ARG A 17 -4.18 1.11 -15.10
C ARG A 17 -3.08 0.26 -14.49
N ARG A 18 -2.54 -0.69 -15.25
CA ARG A 18 -1.33 -1.41 -14.82
C ARG A 18 -0.14 -0.47 -14.84
N SER A 19 0.59 -0.44 -13.74
CA SER A 19 1.86 0.28 -13.62
C SER A 19 2.96 -0.56 -14.26
N LEU A 20 3.55 -0.04 -15.32
CA LEU A 20 4.68 -0.67 -16.01
C LEU A 20 5.86 -0.98 -15.05
N PRO A 21 6.33 -0.06 -14.18
CA PRO A 21 7.44 -0.39 -13.28
C PRO A 21 7.08 -1.49 -12.27
N ARG A 22 5.86 -1.50 -11.71
CA ARG A 22 5.42 -2.58 -10.81
C ARG A 22 5.29 -3.91 -11.54
N THR A 23 4.84 -3.87 -12.79
CA THR A 23 4.71 -5.06 -13.64
C THR A 23 6.08 -5.63 -13.98
N LEU A 24 7.03 -4.80 -14.39
CA LEU A 24 8.41 -5.22 -14.66
C LEU A 24 9.09 -5.79 -13.41
N LEU A 25 8.88 -5.18 -12.25
CA LEU A 25 9.39 -5.72 -10.99
C LEU A 25 8.83 -7.13 -10.71
N ALA A 26 7.53 -7.32 -10.85
CA ALA A 26 6.90 -8.62 -10.63
C ALA A 26 7.37 -9.67 -11.65
N ILE A 27 7.55 -9.29 -12.92
CA ILE A 27 8.15 -10.15 -13.95
C ILE A 27 9.59 -10.50 -13.57
N GLY A 28 10.40 -9.52 -13.16
CA GLY A 28 11.79 -9.74 -12.76
C GLY A 28 11.91 -10.72 -11.59
N VAL A 29 11.08 -10.55 -10.56
CA VAL A 29 11.00 -11.49 -9.42
C VAL A 29 10.64 -12.90 -9.90
N LEU A 30 9.65 -13.02 -10.79
CA LEU A 30 9.25 -14.32 -11.34
C LEU A 30 10.39 -14.99 -12.11
N VAL A 31 11.09 -14.24 -12.97
CA VAL A 31 12.24 -14.75 -13.74
C VAL A 31 13.36 -15.22 -12.81
N ILE A 32 13.69 -14.45 -11.77
CA ILE A 32 14.71 -14.84 -10.78
C ILE A 32 14.30 -16.11 -10.04
N CYS A 33 13.02 -16.25 -9.68
CA CYS A 33 12.53 -17.47 -9.01
C CYS A 33 12.64 -18.69 -9.92
N LEU A 34 12.24 -18.56 -11.20
CA LEU A 34 12.36 -19.65 -12.17
C LEU A 34 13.82 -20.03 -12.42
N ALA A 35 14.70 -19.04 -12.59
CA ALA A 35 16.13 -19.27 -12.76
C ALA A 35 16.75 -19.93 -11.52
N GLY A 36 16.40 -19.46 -10.32
CA GLY A 36 16.88 -20.03 -9.05
C GLY A 36 16.41 -21.47 -8.84
N ALA A 37 15.14 -21.77 -9.14
CA ALA A 37 14.61 -23.12 -9.08
C ALA A 37 15.29 -24.04 -10.12
N ALA A 38 15.42 -23.59 -11.36
CA ALA A 38 16.10 -24.36 -12.41
C ALA A 38 17.57 -24.62 -12.07
N TYR A 39 18.28 -23.60 -11.58
CA TYR A 39 19.65 -23.75 -11.10
C TYR A 39 19.75 -24.77 -9.96
N ALA A 40 18.84 -24.71 -8.98
CA ALA A 40 18.80 -25.64 -7.87
C ALA A 40 18.51 -27.08 -8.30
N VAL A 41 17.69 -27.28 -9.34
CA VAL A 41 17.40 -28.60 -9.91
C VAL A 41 18.59 -29.14 -10.70
N VAL A 42 19.19 -28.34 -11.60
CA VAL A 42 20.33 -28.76 -12.43
C VAL A 42 21.56 -29.05 -11.56
N ASN A 43 21.78 -28.24 -10.53
CA ASN A 43 22.94 -28.36 -9.64
C ASN A 43 22.58 -29.02 -8.31
N PHE A 44 21.53 -29.84 -8.28
CA PHE A 44 20.99 -30.40 -7.04
C PHE A 44 22.07 -31.15 -6.24
N GLY A 45 22.81 -32.05 -6.89
CA GLY A 45 23.90 -32.81 -6.26
C GLY A 45 25.01 -31.90 -5.72
N ALA A 46 25.47 -30.95 -6.53
CA ALA A 46 26.51 -30.00 -6.12
C ALA A 46 26.07 -29.11 -4.95
N LEU A 47 24.79 -28.74 -4.88
CA LEU A 47 24.22 -27.96 -3.77
C LEU A 47 24.04 -28.81 -2.50
N VAL A 48 23.71 -30.09 -2.62
CA VAL A 48 23.69 -31.03 -1.49
C VAL A 48 25.11 -31.15 -0.92
N GLU A 49 26.10 -31.43 -1.77
CA GLU A 49 27.50 -31.57 -1.37
C GLU A 49 28.04 -30.27 -0.75
N PHE A 50 27.78 -29.12 -1.38
CA PHE A 50 28.12 -27.81 -0.84
C PHE A 50 27.50 -27.59 0.55
N SER A 51 26.23 -27.96 0.74
CA SER A 51 25.55 -27.81 2.02
C SER A 51 26.13 -28.72 3.11
N GLN A 52 26.53 -29.93 2.75
CA GLN A 52 27.16 -30.90 3.65
C GLN A 52 28.56 -30.45 4.05
N ASN A 53 29.39 -30.04 3.09
CA ASN A 53 30.75 -29.53 3.36
C ASN A 53 30.70 -28.25 4.21
N SER A 54 29.76 -27.34 3.93
CA SER A 54 29.53 -26.13 4.73
C SER A 54 28.99 -26.39 6.14
N ALA A 55 28.55 -27.62 6.44
CA ALA A 55 28.12 -28.03 7.78
C ALA A 55 29.31 -28.44 8.66
N GLU A 56 30.35 -29.02 8.07
CA GLU A 56 31.57 -29.43 8.76
C GLU A 56 32.31 -28.22 9.34
N GLU A 57 32.34 -27.11 8.60
CA GLU A 57 32.91 -25.83 9.03
C GLU A 57 32.11 -25.09 10.12
N SER A 58 30.86 -25.51 10.39
CA SER A 58 30.01 -24.82 11.36
C SER A 58 30.26 -25.31 12.79
N SER A 59 30.67 -24.40 13.68
CA SER A 59 30.91 -24.68 15.10
C SER A 59 29.62 -24.88 15.93
N ARG A 60 28.45 -24.57 15.37
CA ARG A 60 27.15 -24.66 16.07
C ARG A 60 26.41 -25.94 15.69
N PRO A 61 26.10 -26.85 16.65
CA PRO A 61 25.51 -28.16 16.35
C PRO A 61 24.14 -28.10 15.67
N ARG A 62 23.31 -27.08 15.96
CA ARG A 62 22.03 -26.86 15.27
C ARG A 62 22.20 -26.52 13.78
N TYR A 63 23.21 -25.70 13.43
CA TYR A 63 23.46 -25.32 12.05
C TYR A 63 24.14 -26.43 11.26
N ARG A 64 25.00 -27.21 11.91
CA ARG A 64 25.59 -28.44 11.35
C ARG A 64 24.53 -29.49 11.04
N ALA A 65 23.54 -29.71 11.92
CA ALA A 65 22.46 -30.66 11.68
C ALA A 65 21.55 -30.24 10.49
N LEU A 66 21.19 -28.95 10.41
CA LEU A 66 20.37 -28.40 9.33
C LEU A 66 21.09 -28.40 7.98
N ARG A 67 22.37 -27.99 7.93
CA ARG A 67 23.14 -27.98 6.69
C ARG A 67 23.60 -29.37 6.24
N GLY A 68 23.97 -30.24 7.18
CA GLY A 68 24.37 -31.63 6.91
C GLY A 68 23.25 -32.53 6.38
N SER A 69 22.00 -32.09 6.53
CA SER A 69 20.83 -32.82 6.01
C SER A 69 20.63 -32.70 4.48
N GLY A 70 21.39 -31.86 3.78
CA GLY A 70 21.24 -31.70 2.33
C GLY A 70 19.97 -30.95 1.90
N VAL A 71 19.27 -30.30 2.83
CA VAL A 71 17.94 -29.68 2.57
C VAL A 71 18.04 -28.32 1.84
N LEU A 72 19.25 -27.76 1.67
CA LEU A 72 19.48 -26.47 1.03
C LEU A 72 18.81 -26.33 -0.36
N PRO A 73 19.04 -27.22 -1.34
CA PRO A 73 18.38 -27.11 -2.65
C PRO A 73 16.86 -27.21 -2.56
N LEU A 74 16.32 -28.04 -1.68
CA LEU A 74 14.87 -28.13 -1.46
C LEU A 74 14.29 -26.82 -0.88
N ALA A 75 14.98 -26.21 0.08
CA ALA A 75 14.60 -24.92 0.64
C ALA A 75 14.62 -23.80 -0.42
N ILE A 76 15.62 -23.79 -1.30
CA ILE A 76 15.71 -22.84 -2.43
C ILE A 76 14.50 -23.03 -3.36
N ILE A 77 14.19 -24.27 -3.74
CA ILE A 77 13.05 -24.58 -4.62
C ILE A 77 11.73 -24.15 -3.98
N ILE A 78 11.48 -24.50 -2.71
CA ILE A 78 10.25 -24.12 -2.00
C ILE A 78 10.11 -22.60 -1.95
N LEU A 79 11.18 -21.89 -1.59
CA LEU A 79 11.15 -20.43 -1.51
C LEU A 79 10.89 -19.79 -2.88
N ALA A 80 11.56 -20.28 -3.92
CA ALA A 80 11.37 -19.83 -5.29
C ALA A 80 9.93 -20.05 -5.77
N VAL A 81 9.33 -21.20 -5.48
CA VAL A 81 7.93 -21.50 -5.82
C VAL A 81 6.97 -20.56 -5.09
N LEU A 82 7.16 -20.33 -3.79
CA LEU A 82 6.31 -19.41 -3.01
C LEU A 82 6.38 -17.98 -3.55
N PHE A 83 7.58 -17.48 -3.84
CA PHE A 83 7.73 -16.14 -4.44
C PHE A 83 7.20 -16.07 -5.87
N ALA A 84 7.34 -17.13 -6.68
CA ALA A 84 6.75 -17.20 -8.00
C ALA A 84 5.22 -17.13 -7.95
N ILE A 85 4.58 -17.86 -7.02
CA ILE A 85 3.13 -17.77 -6.78
C ILE A 85 2.75 -16.33 -6.41
N PHE A 86 3.49 -15.70 -5.50
CA PHE A 86 3.23 -14.32 -5.11
C PHE A 86 3.37 -13.34 -6.29
N ALA A 87 4.40 -13.51 -7.12
CA ALA A 87 4.61 -12.69 -8.31
C ALA A 87 3.48 -12.87 -9.34
N ILE A 88 3.01 -14.10 -9.56
CA ILE A 88 1.86 -14.39 -10.42
C ILE A 88 0.60 -13.71 -9.87
N VAL A 89 0.31 -13.86 -8.58
CA VAL A 89 -0.83 -13.20 -7.92
C VAL A 89 -0.73 -11.68 -8.04
N ALA A 90 0.47 -11.10 -7.95
CA ALA A 90 0.66 -9.67 -8.12
C ALA A 90 0.39 -9.20 -9.57
N LEU A 91 0.79 -10.01 -10.56
CA LEU A 91 0.56 -9.75 -11.99
C LEU A 91 -0.91 -9.90 -12.39
N THR A 92 -1.60 -10.92 -11.88
CA THR A 92 -3.02 -11.17 -12.17
C THR A 92 -3.94 -10.29 -11.34
N GLY A 93 -3.53 -9.93 -10.13
CA GLY A 93 -4.31 -9.14 -9.18
C GLY A 93 -4.24 -7.62 -9.38
N SER A 94 -4.75 -6.89 -8.38
CA SER A 94 -4.79 -5.42 -8.37
C SER A 94 -3.49 -4.77 -7.88
N SER A 95 -2.52 -5.53 -7.37
CA SER A 95 -1.28 -5.01 -6.80
C SER A 95 -0.41 -4.23 -7.79
N THR A 96 -0.39 -4.66 -9.06
CA THR A 96 0.29 -3.96 -10.15
C THR A 96 -0.51 -2.79 -10.69
N ARG A 97 -1.79 -2.68 -10.34
CA ARG A 97 -2.65 -1.58 -10.79
C ARG A 97 -2.48 -0.35 -9.91
N VAL A 98 -2.57 0.81 -10.55
CA VAL A 98 -2.55 2.12 -9.94
C VAL A 98 -3.74 2.91 -10.47
N TRP A 99 -4.35 3.70 -9.60
CA TRP A 99 -5.34 4.68 -10.03
C TRP A 99 -4.61 5.86 -10.65
N VAL A 100 -5.04 6.29 -11.83
CA VAL A 100 -4.48 7.41 -12.57
C VAL A 100 -5.59 8.37 -12.98
N ARG A 101 -5.25 9.64 -13.17
CA ARG A 101 -6.09 10.63 -13.84
C ARG A 101 -6.25 10.25 -15.30
N THR A 102 -7.49 10.24 -15.79
CA THR A 102 -7.80 9.87 -17.18
C THR A 102 -7.24 10.87 -18.18
N GLU A 103 -7.28 12.16 -17.83
CA GLU A 103 -6.88 13.28 -18.69
C GLU A 103 -5.35 13.36 -18.88
N THR A 104 -4.60 13.26 -17.79
CA THR A 104 -3.14 13.52 -17.75
C THR A 104 -2.30 12.25 -17.62
N GLY A 105 -2.90 11.14 -17.19
CA GLY A 105 -2.18 9.92 -16.84
C GLY A 105 -1.44 9.98 -15.49
N THR A 106 -1.57 11.08 -14.73
CA THR A 106 -0.89 11.25 -13.45
C THR A 106 -1.35 10.21 -12.42
N PRO A 107 -0.42 9.45 -11.79
CA PRO A 107 -0.78 8.42 -10.83
C PRO A 107 -1.17 9.00 -9.47
N LEU A 108 -2.26 8.48 -8.91
CA LEU A 108 -2.67 8.76 -7.54
C LEU A 108 -1.76 8.08 -6.53
N ARG A 109 -1.21 8.88 -5.61
CA ARG A 109 -0.38 8.44 -4.49
C ARG A 109 -1.15 8.59 -3.20
N ARG A 110 -1.29 7.50 -2.44
CA ARG A 110 -1.88 7.59 -1.10
C ARG A 110 -0.89 8.29 -0.16
N ARG A 111 -1.28 9.42 0.40
CA ARG A 111 -0.46 10.24 1.30
C ARG A 111 -0.87 10.12 2.76
N PHE A 112 -2.13 9.78 3.02
CA PHE A 112 -2.64 9.64 4.38
C PHE A 112 -3.66 8.50 4.49
N ILE A 113 -3.63 7.84 5.64
CA ILE A 113 -4.67 6.95 6.13
C ILE A 113 -4.75 7.13 7.65
N GLY A 114 -5.94 7.46 8.16
CA GLY A 114 -6.19 7.64 9.58
C GLY A 114 -7.49 6.95 9.98
N PHE A 115 -7.47 6.26 11.11
CA PHE A 115 -8.65 5.64 11.71
C PHE A 115 -9.11 6.51 12.87
N HIS A 116 -10.40 6.83 12.92
CA HIS A 116 -10.98 7.80 13.83
C HIS A 116 -12.24 7.23 14.44
N ALA A 117 -12.47 7.47 15.74
CA ALA A 117 -13.77 7.22 16.34
C ALA A 117 -14.72 8.33 15.87
N LEU A 118 -15.52 8.06 14.83
CA LEU A 118 -16.51 8.97 14.29
C LEU A 118 -17.90 8.42 14.58
N ASP A 119 -18.78 9.25 15.12
CA ASP A 119 -20.22 9.04 15.03
C ASP A 119 -20.75 9.54 13.66
N PRO A 120 -21.99 9.20 13.25
CA PRO A 120 -22.56 9.63 11.97
C PRO A 120 -22.51 11.14 11.75
N ASP A 121 -22.83 11.93 12.77
CA ASP A 121 -22.87 13.40 12.65
C ASP A 121 -21.46 13.97 12.49
N ALA A 122 -20.46 13.42 13.21
CA ALA A 122 -19.07 13.79 13.10
C ALA A 122 -18.50 13.41 11.72
N PHE A 123 -18.93 12.27 11.18
CA PHE A 123 -18.60 11.86 9.82
C PHE A 123 -19.10 12.88 8.78
N ASP A 124 -20.38 13.26 8.84
CA ASP A 124 -20.96 14.22 7.90
C ASP A 124 -20.36 15.61 8.06
N ARG A 125 -20.13 16.06 9.30
CA ARG A 125 -19.43 17.34 9.58
C ARG A 125 -18.02 17.34 9.01
N LEU A 126 -17.29 16.24 9.16
CA LEU A 126 -15.92 16.14 8.64
C LEU A 126 -15.90 16.08 7.11
N HIS A 127 -16.86 15.37 6.49
CA HIS A 127 -17.02 15.37 5.04
C HIS A 127 -17.30 16.79 4.52
N ALA A 128 -18.23 17.51 5.14
CA ALA A 128 -18.53 18.90 4.79
C ALA A 128 -17.33 19.84 5.01
N ALA A 129 -16.54 19.62 6.07
CA ALA A 129 -15.32 20.39 6.32
C ALA A 129 -14.30 20.21 5.20
N PHE A 130 -14.02 18.97 4.78
CA PHE A 130 -13.17 18.72 3.63
C PHE A 130 -13.76 19.29 2.33
N ALA A 131 -15.07 19.14 2.11
CA ALA A 131 -15.74 19.62 0.90
C ALA A 131 -15.69 21.16 0.76
N SER A 132 -15.55 21.88 1.87
CA SER A 132 -15.35 23.33 1.85
C SER A 132 -13.99 23.76 1.28
N GLY A 133 -13.00 22.85 1.28
CA GLY A 133 -11.63 23.11 0.85
C GLY A 133 -10.81 23.98 1.80
N ASP A 134 -11.40 24.46 2.90
CA ASP A 134 -10.70 25.25 3.92
C ASP A 134 -10.02 24.34 4.94
N SER A 135 -8.68 24.33 4.92
CA SER A 135 -7.88 23.50 5.81
C SER A 135 -8.09 23.78 7.29
N SER A 136 -8.47 24.99 7.67
CA SER A 136 -8.72 25.34 9.07
C SER A 136 -9.95 24.62 9.65
N ARG A 137 -10.86 24.13 8.79
CA ARG A 137 -12.11 23.47 9.20
C ARG A 137 -11.95 21.98 9.45
N TYR A 138 -10.92 21.36 8.89
CA TYR A 138 -10.64 19.93 9.07
C TYR A 138 -9.29 19.66 9.76
N THR A 139 -8.54 20.71 10.14
CA THR A 139 -7.30 20.57 10.91
C THR A 139 -7.40 21.24 12.29
N PRO A 140 -6.92 20.58 13.37
CA PRO A 140 -6.46 19.19 13.39
C PRO A 140 -7.64 18.21 13.15
N LEU A 141 -7.33 17.09 12.51
CA LEU A 141 -8.25 15.96 12.44
C LEU A 141 -8.53 15.43 13.85
N PRO A 142 -9.70 14.80 14.08
CA PRO A 142 -9.96 14.04 15.30
C PRO A 142 -8.82 13.07 15.60
N GLU A 143 -8.58 12.79 16.88
CA GLU A 143 -7.49 11.89 17.29
C GLU A 143 -7.63 10.51 16.63
N GLN A 144 -6.49 9.92 16.25
CA GLN A 144 -6.52 8.59 15.65
C GLN A 144 -6.79 7.54 16.72
N THR A 145 -7.84 6.75 16.52
CA THR A 145 -8.22 5.65 17.40
C THR A 145 -7.96 4.34 16.68
N ARG A 146 -7.14 3.47 17.27
CA ARG A 146 -6.89 2.13 16.70
C ARG A 146 -8.20 1.34 16.67
N GLY A 147 -8.63 0.94 15.47
CA GLY A 147 -9.90 0.24 15.28
C GLY A 147 -11.13 1.17 15.30
N GLY A 148 -10.95 2.48 15.16
CA GLY A 148 -12.07 3.42 15.02
C GLY A 148 -12.94 3.10 13.79
N ASP A 149 -14.23 3.41 13.92
CA ASP A 149 -15.25 3.11 12.90
C ASP A 149 -15.18 4.05 11.68
N GLY A 150 -14.42 5.14 11.77
CA GLY A 150 -14.18 6.09 10.70
C GLY A 150 -12.82 5.93 10.05
N VAL A 151 -12.73 6.03 8.71
CA VAL A 151 -11.44 6.06 8.01
C VAL A 151 -11.37 7.24 7.07
N VAL A 152 -10.32 8.05 7.20
CA VAL A 152 -9.98 9.13 6.28
C VAL A 152 -8.79 8.69 5.44
N LEU A 153 -8.94 8.73 4.11
CA LEU A 153 -7.85 8.48 3.17
C LEU A 153 -7.66 9.69 2.27
N VAL A 154 -6.40 10.02 2.02
CA VAL A 154 -6.03 11.08 1.09
C VAL A 154 -5.13 10.51 0.00
N TRP A 155 -5.54 10.72 -1.25
CA TRP A 155 -4.74 10.46 -2.44
C TRP A 155 -4.38 11.77 -3.12
N THR A 156 -3.18 11.88 -3.67
CA THR A 156 -2.74 13.07 -4.40
C THR A 156 -2.28 12.71 -5.81
N ALA A 157 -2.60 13.58 -6.77
CA ALA A 157 -2.02 13.66 -8.11
C ALA A 157 -1.13 14.90 -8.14
N ASP A 158 0.07 14.80 -7.57
CA ASP A 158 0.93 15.96 -7.28
C ASP A 158 1.23 16.81 -8.53
N SER A 159 1.46 16.17 -9.68
CA SER A 159 1.72 16.84 -10.96
C SER A 159 0.55 17.68 -11.46
N ASP A 160 -0.67 17.34 -11.08
CA ASP A 160 -1.89 18.03 -11.49
C ASP A 160 -2.38 19.02 -10.42
N ARG A 161 -1.69 19.08 -9.26
CA ARG A 161 -2.12 19.83 -8.07
C ARG A 161 -3.54 19.49 -7.64
N GLU A 162 -3.81 18.19 -7.56
CA GLU A 162 -5.11 17.67 -7.11
C GLU A 162 -4.96 16.65 -5.99
N ALA A 163 -5.93 16.68 -5.09
CA ALA A 163 -6.12 15.67 -4.06
C ALA A 163 -7.55 15.12 -4.09
N PHE A 164 -7.66 13.87 -3.68
CA PHE A 164 -8.91 13.17 -3.52
C PHE A 164 -9.00 12.66 -2.09
N VAL A 165 -10.05 13.05 -1.38
CA VAL A 165 -10.29 12.65 0.01
C VAL A 165 -11.47 11.69 0.04
N GLY A 166 -11.25 10.52 0.66
CA GLY A 166 -12.29 9.54 0.94
C GLY A 166 -12.53 9.45 2.44
N LEU A 167 -13.80 9.46 2.85
CA LEU A 167 -14.24 9.22 4.22
C LEU A 167 -15.19 8.01 4.27
N THR A 168 -14.86 7.00 5.08
CA THR A 168 -15.79 5.91 5.41
C THR A 168 -16.20 5.96 6.86
N TRP A 169 -17.39 5.43 7.13
CA TRP A 169 -17.87 5.18 8.47
C TRP A 169 -18.56 3.81 8.55
N GLY A 170 -18.33 3.07 9.64
CA GLY A 170 -18.99 1.81 9.94
C GLY A 170 -18.02 0.74 10.46
N SER A 171 -18.47 -0.01 11.47
CA SER A 171 -17.67 -1.00 12.22
C SER A 171 -17.37 -2.31 11.47
N GLY A 172 -17.91 -2.51 10.27
CA GLY A 172 -17.68 -3.73 9.50
C GLY A 172 -18.00 -3.60 8.01
N ARG A 173 -17.42 -4.47 7.17
CA ARG A 173 -17.47 -4.39 5.69
C ARG A 173 -18.89 -4.33 5.10
N LYS A 174 -19.89 -4.86 5.79
CA LYS A 174 -21.31 -4.84 5.36
C LYS A 174 -22.06 -3.57 5.79
N THR A 175 -21.55 -2.86 6.79
CA THR A 175 -22.15 -1.63 7.33
C THR A 175 -21.31 -0.40 6.99
N THR A 176 -20.17 -0.57 6.32
CA THR A 176 -19.32 0.54 5.87
C THR A 176 -20.05 1.37 4.82
N MET A 177 -20.30 2.63 5.16
CA MET A 177 -20.73 3.66 4.24
C MET A 177 -19.50 4.38 3.70
N ASN A 178 -19.39 4.49 2.38
CA ASN A 178 -18.37 5.29 1.72
C ASN A 178 -19.00 6.60 1.26
N ALA A 179 -18.51 7.73 1.75
CA ALA A 179 -18.96 9.02 1.21
C ALA A 179 -18.42 9.23 -0.22
N PRO A 180 -19.09 10.10 -1.01
CA PRO A 180 -18.55 10.56 -2.29
C PRO A 180 -17.15 11.15 -2.12
N LEU A 181 -16.28 10.88 -3.09
CA LEU A 181 -14.90 11.35 -3.09
C LEU A 181 -14.87 12.87 -3.24
N ILE A 182 -14.15 13.55 -2.36
CA ILE A 182 -13.98 15.00 -2.42
C ILE A 182 -12.74 15.31 -3.24
N ARG A 183 -12.88 16.10 -4.31
CA ARG A 183 -11.77 16.60 -5.12
C ARG A 183 -11.37 17.99 -4.63
N LEU A 184 -10.09 18.16 -4.32
CA LEU A 184 -9.48 19.43 -3.94
C LEU A 184 -8.42 19.78 -4.99
N ALA A 185 -8.49 20.97 -5.58
CA ALA A 185 -7.61 21.37 -6.68
C ALA A 185 -7.03 22.77 -6.46
N GLY A 186 -5.85 23.01 -7.03
CA GLY A 186 -5.21 24.34 -7.00
C GLY A 186 -4.92 24.81 -5.57
N PRO A 187 -5.40 25.99 -5.13
CA PRO A 187 -5.11 26.50 -3.78
C PRO A 187 -5.50 25.55 -2.65
N GLN A 188 -6.64 24.85 -2.78
CA GLN A 188 -7.12 23.88 -1.78
C GLN A 188 -6.18 22.67 -1.67
N PHE A 189 -5.60 22.25 -2.80
CA PHE A 189 -4.58 21.21 -2.80
C PHE A 189 -3.34 21.68 -2.04
N ASP A 190 -2.85 22.90 -2.29
CA ASP A 190 -1.65 23.42 -1.61
C ASP A 190 -1.87 23.57 -0.11
N ASP A 191 -3.08 23.99 0.31
CA ASP A 191 -3.48 24.06 1.72
C ASP A 191 -3.48 22.68 2.38
N LEU A 192 -4.09 21.68 1.72
CA LEU A 192 -4.05 20.30 2.18
C LEU A 192 -2.62 19.74 2.21
N GLU A 193 -1.80 20.03 1.21
CA GLU A 193 -0.42 19.56 1.15
C GLU A 193 0.40 20.13 2.31
N ARG A 194 0.23 21.42 2.62
CA ARG A 194 0.83 22.04 3.80
C ARG A 194 0.36 21.38 5.10
N ALA A 195 -0.94 21.10 5.21
CA ALA A 195 -1.50 20.39 6.37
C ALA A 195 -0.95 18.96 6.52
N LEU A 196 -0.84 18.21 5.42
CA LEU A 196 -0.23 16.88 5.38
C LEU A 196 1.23 16.90 5.84
N ARG A 197 2.02 17.90 5.40
CA ARG A 197 3.43 18.06 5.81
C ARG A 197 3.58 18.39 7.29
N ARG A 198 2.65 19.16 7.87
CA ARG A 198 2.64 19.49 9.31
C ARG A 198 2.08 18.35 10.18
N GLY A 199 1.43 17.37 9.57
CA GLY A 199 0.69 16.31 10.24
C GLY A 199 -0.77 16.72 10.47
N LEU A 200 -1.70 16.01 9.83
CA LEU A 200 -3.13 16.34 9.88
C LEU A 200 -3.74 16.21 11.29
N THR A 201 -3.14 15.39 12.15
CA THR A 201 -3.62 15.13 13.52
C THR A 201 -2.87 15.95 14.57
N THR A 202 -1.79 16.63 14.17
CA THR A 202 -1.01 17.46 15.09
C THR A 202 -1.72 18.81 15.19
N PRO A 203 -2.06 19.29 16.40
CA PRO A 203 -2.51 20.66 16.58
C PRO A 203 -1.46 21.59 15.98
N GLY A 204 -1.84 22.40 14.99
CA GLY A 204 -0.90 23.32 14.36
C GLY A 204 -0.26 24.20 15.43
N ASN A 205 1.07 24.10 15.58
CA ASN A 205 1.81 24.96 16.49
C ASN A 205 1.60 26.40 15.99
N ARG A 206 0.70 27.16 16.65
CA ARG A 206 0.58 28.59 16.43
C ARG A 206 1.92 29.21 16.87
N PRO A 207 2.63 29.98 16.03
CA PRO A 207 3.65 30.87 16.58
C PRO A 207 2.94 31.82 17.57
N GLY A 208 3.53 31.95 18.76
CA GLY A 208 2.89 32.49 19.97
C GLY A 208 2.13 33.80 19.79
N GLY A 209 1.00 33.88 20.51
CA GLY A 209 0.48 35.13 21.04
C GLY A 209 1.12 35.42 22.40
#